data_AF-A7RSY8-F1
#
_entry.id   AF-A7RSY8-F1
#
_cell.length_a   1.000
_cell.length_b   1.000
_cell.length_c   1.000
_cell.angle_alpha   90.00
_cell.angle_beta   90.00
_cell.angle_gamma   90.00
#
_symmetry.space_group_name_H-M   'P 1'
#
loop_
_entity.id
_entity.type
_entity.pdbx_description
1 polymer ?
#
loop_
_entity_poly.entity_id
_entity_poly.type
_entity_poly.pdbx_seq_one_letter_code
_entity_poly.pdbx_strand_id
1 'polypeptide(L)'
;RRQRTFFSKEQTVILEGAFQYERFPGIQIREKLARELDIDESRIQVWFQNRRSRQNRQKRNTETMFFISVPSNPRKSHRRQRTFFSKEQTVILEGAFQYERFPGIQIREKLARELDIDESRIQVWFQNRRSR
;
A
#
# COMPACT_ATOMS: atom_id res chain seq x y z
N ARG A 1 2.50 2.23 16.47
CA ARG A 1 2.02 1.85 15.12
C ARG A 1 0.54 1.49 15.22
N ARG A 2 -0.36 2.07 14.43
CA ARG A 2 -1.81 1.83 14.57
C ARG A 2 -2.24 0.51 13.90
N GLN A 3 -3.03 -0.32 14.59
CA GLN A 3 -3.50 -1.64 14.12
C GLN A 3 -4.25 -1.56 12.79
N ARG A 4 -3.91 -2.42 11.83
CA ARG A 4 -4.52 -2.38 10.49
C ARG A 4 -6.01 -2.65 10.59
N THR A 5 -6.83 -1.76 10.03
CA THR A 5 -8.26 -1.99 9.93
C THR A 5 -8.57 -2.99 8.80
N PHE A 6 -9.40 -3.97 9.12
CA PHE A 6 -10.04 -4.86 8.15
C PHE A 6 -11.51 -4.46 8.08
N PHE A 7 -11.89 -3.80 6.98
CA PHE A 7 -13.29 -3.44 6.77
C PHE A 7 -14.10 -4.70 6.47
N SER A 8 -15.24 -4.86 7.14
CA SER A 8 -16.21 -5.90 6.79
C SER A 8 -16.78 -5.65 5.39
N LYS A 9 -17.46 -6.66 4.83
CA LYS A 9 -18.14 -6.51 3.53
C LYS A 9 -19.18 -5.40 3.58
N GLU A 10 -19.98 -5.38 4.64
CA GLU A 10 -21.01 -4.36 4.88
C GLU A 10 -20.41 -2.95 5.01
N GLN A 11 -19.37 -2.79 5.84
CA GLN A 11 -18.65 -1.50 5.96
C GLN A 11 -18.10 -1.04 4.61
N THR A 12 -17.60 -1.96 3.79
CA THR A 12 -17.09 -1.63 2.45
C THR A 12 -18.22 -1.14 1.54
N VAL A 13 -19.38 -1.80 1.55
CA VAL A 13 -20.56 -1.38 0.75
C VAL A 13 -21.00 0.03 1.14
N ILE A 14 -21.08 0.32 2.44
CA ILE A 14 -21.49 1.65 2.93
C ILE A 14 -20.47 2.72 2.49
N LEU A 15 -19.17 2.45 2.66
CA LEU A 15 -18.11 3.37 2.24
C LEU A 15 -18.10 3.58 0.72
N GLU A 16 -18.38 2.55 -0.07
CA GLU A 16 -18.52 2.66 -1.52
C GLU A 16 -19.74 3.50 -1.91
N GLY A 17 -20.88 3.31 -1.26
CA GLY A 17 -22.08 4.14 -1.46
C GLY A 17 -21.80 5.61 -1.15
N ALA A 18 -21.20 5.89 0.01
CA ALA A 18 -20.80 7.24 0.38
C ALA A 18 -19.80 7.86 -0.62
N PHE A 19 -18.88 7.06 -1.16
CA PHE A 19 -17.93 7.51 -2.18
C PHE A 19 -18.57 7.88 -3.52
N GLN A 20 -19.65 7.19 -3.92
CA GLN A 20 -20.39 7.55 -5.13
C GLN A 20 -21.12 8.89 -4.96
N TYR A 21 -21.63 9.16 -3.76
CA TYR A 21 -22.28 10.43 -3.44
C TYR A 21 -21.29 11.59 -3.33
N GLU A 22 -20.21 11.42 -2.55
CA GLU A 22 -19.23 12.46 -2.27
C GLU A 22 -17.80 11.86 -2.27
N ARG A 23 -17.02 12.18 -3.31
CA ARG A 23 -15.66 11.62 -3.48
C ARG A 23 -14.62 12.27 -2.55
N PHE A 24 -14.91 13.48 -2.07
CA PHE A 24 -14.04 14.29 -1.23
C PHE A 24 -14.79 14.73 0.04
N PRO A 25 -15.24 13.78 0.88
CA PRO A 25 -16.02 14.12 2.05
C PRO A 25 -15.21 14.98 3.02
N GLY A 26 -15.83 16.07 3.47
CA GLY A 26 -15.32 16.90 4.56
C GLY A 26 -15.29 16.17 5.91
N ILE A 27 -14.74 16.82 6.94
CA ILE A 27 -14.56 16.20 8.26
C ILE A 27 -15.88 15.68 8.86
N GLN A 28 -16.97 16.44 8.75
CA GLN A 28 -18.27 16.07 9.33
C GLN A 28 -18.84 14.76 8.76
N ILE A 29 -18.75 14.57 7.44
CA ILE A 29 -19.23 13.35 6.80
C ILE A 29 -18.35 12.15 7.23
N ARG A 30 -17.03 12.35 7.31
CA ARG A 30 -16.12 11.28 7.74
C ARG A 30 -16.33 10.90 9.21
N GLU A 31 -16.59 11.85 10.09
CA GLU A 31 -16.92 11.59 11.49
C GLU A 31 -18.27 10.89 11.64
N LYS A 32 -19.27 11.23 10.83
CA LYS A 32 -20.55 10.53 10.82
C LYS A 32 -20.36 9.05 10.45
N LEU A 33 -19.64 8.79 9.35
CA LEU A 33 -19.31 7.42 8.92
C LEU A 33 -18.47 6.67 9.95
N ALA A 34 -17.55 7.37 10.62
CA ALA A 34 -16.73 6.80 11.68
C ALA A 34 -17.58 6.27 12.85
N ARG A 35 -18.57 7.05 13.29
CA ARG A 35 -19.51 6.64 14.35
C ARG A 35 -20.43 5.52 13.90
N GLU A 36 -20.97 5.61 12.68
CA GLU A 36 -21.93 4.64 12.14
C GLU A 36 -21.30 3.26 11.92
N LEU A 37 -20.04 3.22 11.48
CA LEU A 37 -19.34 1.97 11.14
C LEU A 37 -18.47 1.43 12.28
N ASP A 38 -18.37 2.16 13.40
CA ASP A 38 -17.43 1.93 14.50
C ASP A 38 -15.97 1.83 14.01
N ILE A 39 -15.53 2.86 13.31
CA ILE A 39 -14.18 2.94 12.73
C ILE A 39 -13.60 4.33 12.96
N ASP A 40 -12.33 4.42 13.38
CA ASP A 40 -11.61 5.70 13.47
C ASP A 40 -11.75 6.55 12.19
N GLU A 41 -12.06 7.84 12.34
CA GLU A 41 -12.13 8.81 11.23
C GLU A 41 -10.87 8.77 10.36
N SER A 42 -9.69 8.64 10.97
CA SER A 42 -8.42 8.58 10.24
C SER A 42 -8.34 7.39 9.28
N ARG A 43 -9.03 6.29 9.58
CA ARG A 43 -9.12 5.10 8.73
C ARG A 43 -10.10 5.32 7.59
N ILE A 44 -11.21 6.01 7.84
CA ILE A 44 -12.13 6.47 6.81
C ILE A 44 -11.40 7.41 5.83
N GLN A 45 -10.68 8.40 6.35
CA GLN A 45 -9.87 9.32 5.54
C GLN A 45 -8.88 8.58 4.62
N VAL A 46 -8.10 7.64 5.19
CA VAL A 46 -7.14 6.82 4.42
C VAL A 46 -7.86 5.92 3.39
N TRP A 47 -9.02 5.38 3.74
CA TRP A 47 -9.84 4.60 2.80
C TRP A 47 -10.25 5.44 1.60
N PHE A 48 -10.78 6.66 1.82
CA PHE A 48 -11.18 7.57 0.72
C PHE A 48 -9.98 7.99 -0.15
N GLN A 49 -8.82 8.27 0.46
CA GLN A 49 -7.58 8.55 -0.28
C GLN A 49 -7.14 7.36 -1.16
N ASN A 50 -7.18 6.15 -0.60
CA ASN A 50 -6.84 4.92 -1.32
C ASN A 50 -7.84 4.61 -2.43
N ARG A 51 -9.14 4.85 -2.19
CA ARG A 51 -10.21 4.63 -3.19
C ARG A 51 -10.06 5.56 -4.38
N ARG A 52 -9.83 6.85 -4.16
CA ARG A 52 -9.51 7.82 -5.23
C ARG A 52 -8.25 7.43 -6.00
N SER A 53 -7.20 7.02 -5.29
CA SER A 53 -5.95 6.58 -5.91
C SER A 53 -6.15 5.38 -6.83
N ARG A 54 -6.97 4.40 -6.42
CA ARG A 54 -7.33 3.24 -7.25
C ARG A 54 -8.14 3.64 -8.47
N GLN A 55 -9.12 4.52 -8.32
CA GLN A 55 -9.95 4.99 -9.45
C GLN A 55 -9.12 5.77 -10.48
N ASN A 56 -8.21 6.64 -10.03
CA ASN A 56 -7.31 7.37 -10.92
C ASN A 56 -6.34 6.43 -11.66
N ARG A 57 -5.89 5.35 -11.02
CA ARG A 57 -5.10 4.31 -11.70
C ARG A 57 -5.93 3.58 -12.76
N GLN A 58 -7.19 3.27 -12.47
CA GLN A 58 -8.09 2.63 -13.43
C GLN A 58 -8.32 3.51 -14.66
N LYS A 59 -8.61 4.81 -14.47
CA LYS A 59 -8.78 5.78 -15.56
C LYS A 59 -7.53 5.91 -16.45
N ARG A 60 -6.34 6.00 -15.85
CA ARG A 60 -5.09 6.02 -16.61
C ARG A 60 -4.86 4.73 -17.39
N ASN A 61 -5.15 3.58 -16.80
CA ASN A 61 -5.02 2.29 -17.49
C ASN A 61 -6.02 2.16 -18.65
N THR A 62 -7.27 2.61 -18.47
CA THR A 62 -8.28 2.59 -19.54
C THR A 62 -7.93 3.56 -20.66
N GLU A 63 -7.49 4.78 -20.33
CA GLU A 63 -7.01 5.74 -21.33
C GLU A 63 -5.77 5.21 -22.07
N THR A 64 -4.81 4.61 -21.36
CA THR A 64 -3.61 3.99 -22.00
C THR A 64 -3.98 2.89 -23.00
N MET A 65 -5.05 2.12 -22.76
CA MET A 65 -5.51 1.06 -23.67
C MET A 65 -6.22 1.61 -24.93
N PHE A 66 -6.80 2.81 -24.88
CA PHE A 66 -7.45 3.46 -26.04
C PHE A 66 -6.46 4.27 -26.90
N PHE A 67 -5.31 4.68 -26.35
CA PHE A 67 -4.33 5.55 -27.02
C PHE A 67 -3.09 4.82 -27.57
N ILE A 68 -3.13 3.50 -27.83
CA ILE A 68 -2.03 2.75 -28.50
C ILE A 68 -1.92 3.10 -30.01
N SER A 69 -2.04 4.37 -30.36
CA SER A 69 -1.77 4.92 -31.70
C SER A 69 -1.09 6.29 -31.69
N VAL A 70 -0.64 6.80 -30.53
CA VAL A 70 0.19 8.03 -30.48
C VAL A 70 1.30 7.89 -29.42
N PRO A 71 2.59 8.10 -29.75
CA PRO A 71 3.67 8.03 -28.78
C PRO A 71 3.67 9.31 -27.92
N SER A 72 2.85 9.32 -26.87
CA SER A 72 2.83 10.40 -25.89
C SER A 72 3.78 10.10 -24.73
N ASN A 73 4.75 11.00 -24.55
CA ASN A 73 5.83 10.99 -23.59
C ASN A 73 5.37 10.62 -22.17
N PRO A 74 5.83 9.51 -21.57
CA PRO A 74 5.32 9.08 -20.30
C PRO A 74 6.01 9.88 -19.20
N ARG A 75 5.31 10.85 -18.60
CA ARG A 75 5.61 11.26 -17.22
C ARG A 75 5.29 10.07 -16.31
N LYS A 76 6.16 9.06 -16.33
CA LYS A 76 6.08 7.88 -15.48
C LYS A 76 6.04 8.38 -14.04
N SER A 77 4.99 8.01 -13.32
CA SER A 77 5.05 7.97 -11.87
C SER A 77 6.33 7.21 -11.51
N HIS A 78 7.32 7.90 -10.92
CA HIS A 78 8.59 7.33 -10.49
C HIS A 78 8.43 6.38 -9.28
N ARG A 79 7.24 5.76 -9.14
CA ARG A 79 7.00 4.80 -8.07
C ARG A 79 7.80 3.55 -8.40
N ARG A 80 8.82 3.29 -7.58
CA ARG A 80 9.65 2.09 -7.69
C ARG A 80 8.77 0.85 -7.81
N GLN A 81 9.08 -0.02 -8.76
CA GLN A 81 8.33 -1.25 -8.97
C GLN A 81 8.27 -2.07 -7.68
N ARG A 82 7.15 -2.76 -7.46
CA ARG A 82 7.00 -3.59 -6.27
C ARG A 82 7.94 -4.79 -6.39
N THR A 83 8.81 -4.97 -5.41
CA THR A 83 9.62 -6.19 -5.27
C THR A 83 8.72 -7.35 -4.88
N PHE A 84 8.81 -8.46 -5.62
CA PHE A 84 8.23 -9.75 -5.27
C PHE A 84 9.37 -10.63 -4.78
N PHE A 85 9.38 -10.92 -3.48
CA PHE A 85 10.35 -11.85 -2.91
C PHE A 85 9.93 -13.27 -3.28
N SER A 86 10.88 -14.08 -3.74
CA SER A 86 10.67 -15.52 -3.91
C SER A 86 10.36 -16.18 -2.55
N LYS A 87 9.84 -17.42 -2.59
CA LYS A 87 9.60 -18.18 -1.36
C LYS A 87 10.90 -18.38 -0.57
N GLU A 88 11.97 -18.74 -1.27
CA GLU A 88 13.31 -18.93 -0.70
C GLU A 88 13.86 -17.65 -0.07
N GLN A 89 13.82 -16.53 -0.80
CA GLN A 89 14.22 -15.21 -0.26
C GLN A 89 13.42 -14.84 0.98
N THR A 90 12.12 -15.16 1.01
CA THR A 90 11.26 -14.91 2.19
C THR A 90 11.69 -15.76 3.38
N VAL A 91 11.98 -17.04 3.19
CA VAL A 91 12.45 -17.94 4.27
C VAL A 91 13.76 -17.41 4.88
N ILE A 92 14.71 -16.99 4.05
CA ILE A 92 16.00 -16.45 4.50
C ILE A 92 15.79 -15.15 5.28
N LEU A 93 14.98 -14.23 4.76
CA LEU A 93 14.66 -12.98 5.44
C LEU A 93 13.93 -13.22 6.78
N GLU A 94 13.04 -14.22 6.84
CA GLU A 94 12.37 -14.61 8.08
C GLU A 94 13.35 -15.21 9.10
N GLY A 95 14.27 -16.08 8.66
CA GLY A 95 15.33 -16.61 9.54
C GLY A 95 16.21 -15.49 10.10
N ALA A 96 16.67 -14.58 9.25
CA ALA A 96 17.44 -13.41 9.66
C ALA A 96 16.65 -12.52 10.64
N PHE A 97 15.34 -12.36 10.44
CA PHE A 97 14.47 -11.60 11.34
C PHE A 97 14.30 -12.22 12.73
N GLN A 98 14.26 -13.54 12.82
CA GLN A 98 14.22 -14.24 14.11
C GLN A 98 15.51 -14.05 14.89
N TYR A 99 16.65 -14.05 14.19
CA TYR A 99 17.96 -13.79 14.80
C TYR A 99 18.11 -12.32 15.23
N GLU A 100 17.81 -11.37 14.34
CA GLU A 100 17.90 -9.94 14.66
C GLU A 100 16.77 -9.13 14.00
N ARG A 101 15.89 -8.54 14.81
CA ARG A 101 14.72 -7.75 14.34
C ARG A 101 15.10 -6.37 13.82
N PHE A 102 16.24 -5.84 14.23
CA PHE A 102 16.74 -4.50 13.90
C PHE A 102 18.15 -4.57 13.30
N PRO A 103 18.34 -5.30 12.17
CA PRO A 103 19.66 -5.49 11.61
C PRO A 103 20.25 -4.15 11.18
N GLY A 104 21.51 -3.91 11.55
CA GLY A 104 22.31 -2.78 11.07
C GLY A 104 22.60 -2.85 9.57
N ILE A 105 23.20 -1.80 9.02
CA ILE A 105 23.48 -1.69 7.57
C ILE A 105 24.30 -2.88 7.04
N GLN A 106 25.30 -3.35 7.78
CA GLN A 106 26.19 -4.44 7.38
C GLN A 106 25.44 -5.75 7.11
N ILE A 107 24.50 -6.12 8.01
CA ILE A 107 23.70 -7.34 7.87
C ILE A 107 22.74 -7.20 6.68
N ARG A 108 22.13 -6.02 6.51
CA ARG A 108 21.21 -5.78 5.39
C ARG A 108 21.93 -5.79 4.04
N GLU A 109 23.15 -5.24 3.95
CA GLU A 109 23.97 -5.33 2.74
C GLU A 109 24.42 -6.76 2.44
N LYS A 110 24.77 -7.55 3.46
CA LYS A 110 25.09 -8.98 3.26
C LYS A 110 23.90 -9.72 2.64
N LEU A 111 22.71 -9.57 3.24
CA LEU A 111 21.48 -10.17 2.71
C LEU A 111 21.13 -9.65 1.31
N ALA A 112 21.43 -8.38 1.02
CA ALA A 112 21.19 -7.77 -0.28
C ALA A 112 22.01 -8.46 -1.38
N ARG A 113 23.29 -8.70 -1.11
CA ARG A 113 24.20 -9.41 -2.03
C ARG A 113 23.80 -10.88 -2.18
N GLU A 114 23.49 -11.55 -1.07
CA GLU A 114 23.16 -12.98 -1.07
C GLU A 114 21.84 -13.29 -1.79
N LEU A 115 20.84 -12.42 -1.66
CA LEU A 115 19.52 -12.63 -2.23
C LEU A 115 19.31 -11.96 -3.59
N ASP A 116 20.31 -11.23 -4.09
CA ASP A 116 20.23 -10.34 -5.27
C ASP A 116 19.03 -9.38 -5.18
N ILE A 117 18.95 -8.66 -4.07
CA ILE A 117 17.90 -7.68 -3.80
C ILE A 117 18.54 -6.39 -3.29
N ASP A 118 18.08 -5.23 -3.77
CA ASP A 118 18.45 -3.93 -3.20
C ASP A 118 18.30 -3.88 -1.67
N GLU A 119 19.33 -3.40 -0.97
CA GLU A 119 19.33 -3.19 0.49
C GLU A 119 18.08 -2.42 0.94
N SER A 120 17.68 -1.40 0.19
CA SER A 120 16.51 -0.57 0.52
C SER A 120 15.21 -1.39 0.59
N ARG A 121 15.11 -2.49 -0.17
CA ARG A 121 13.96 -3.40 -0.14
C ARG A 121 14.02 -4.30 1.07
N ILE A 122 15.21 -4.73 1.47
CA ILE A 122 15.42 -5.47 2.72
C ILE A 122 15.08 -4.58 3.91
N GLN A 123 15.56 -3.34 3.94
CA GLN A 123 15.19 -2.36 4.97
C GLN A 123 13.67 -2.21 5.07
N VAL A 124 12.99 -1.97 3.94
CA VAL A 124 11.52 -1.84 3.91
C VAL A 124 10.84 -3.14 4.30
N TRP A 125 11.38 -4.30 3.93
CA TRP A 125 10.86 -5.60 4.34
C TRP A 125 10.93 -5.75 5.87
N PHE A 126 12.07 -5.47 6.50
CA PHE A 126 12.24 -5.52 7.95
C PHE A 126 11.35 -4.51 8.67
N GLN A 127 11.23 -3.28 8.14
CA GLN A 127 10.27 -2.29 8.64
C GLN A 127 8.84 -2.79 8.56
N ASN A 128 8.44 -3.41 7.44
CA ASN A 128 7.11 -3.99 7.24
C ASN A 128 6.89 -5.26 8.06
N ARG A 129 7.95 -6.00 8.40
CA ARG A 129 7.86 -7.23 9.19
C ARG A 129 7.68 -6.94 10.67
N ARG A 130 8.50 -6.06 11.27
CA ARG A 130 8.32 -5.56 12.66
C ARG A 130 6.96 -4.93 12.91
N SER A 131 6.46 -4.37 11.84
CA SER A 131 5.21 -3.67 11.74
C SER A 131 4.04 -4.63 11.94
N ARG A 132 4.04 -5.77 11.23
CA ARG A 132 2.96 -6.77 11.27
C ARG A 132 2.85 -7.39 12.65
#